data_AF-A0A1V5P7X6-F1
#
_entry.id   AF-A0A1V5P7X6-F1
#
_cell.length_a   1.000
_cell.length_b   1.000
_cell.length_c   1.000
_cell.angle_alpha   90.00
_cell.angle_beta   90.00
_cell.angle_gamma   90.00
#
_symmetry.space_group_name_H-M   'P 1'
#
loop_
_entity.id
_entity.type
_entity.pdbx_description
1 polymer ?
#
loop_
_entity_poly.entity_id
_entity_poly.type
_entity_poly.pdbx_seq_one_letter_code
_entity_poly.pdbx_strand_id
1 'polypeptide(L)'
;MLCLNCGENRREDTLKCPICQIDLSPIYPHKSHISQLIRISEAVCAGREGSEILENIIGQLFLLFDDLEDHQNELKKNVPEECEEAFEDYQEATILLFEALDEMDLYFEDSDTFHITEGVKIIKEAEILHYEALQKFENISNIDE
;
A
#
# COMPACT_ATOMS: atom_id res chain seq x y z
N MET A 1 4.93 -11.55 -7.29
CA MET A 1 4.12 -10.32 -7.37
C MET A 1 2.64 -10.69 -7.26
N LEU A 2 1.91 -10.10 -6.31
CA LEU A 2 0.48 -10.36 -6.12
C LEU A 2 -0.35 -9.51 -7.08
N CYS A 3 -1.37 -10.11 -7.72
CA CYS A 3 -2.39 -9.35 -8.42
C CYS A 3 -3.54 -9.00 -7.48
N LEU A 4 -3.68 -7.72 -7.15
CA LEU A 4 -4.64 -7.26 -6.13
C LEU A 4 -6.11 -7.42 -6.52
N ASN A 5 -6.45 -7.63 -7.79
CA ASN A 5 -7.85 -7.87 -8.16
C ASN A 5 -8.27 -9.34 -8.07
N CYS A 6 -7.34 -10.29 -8.25
CA CYS A 6 -7.68 -11.72 -8.20
C CYS A 6 -7.02 -12.49 -7.05
N GLY A 7 -6.22 -11.82 -6.21
CA GLY A 7 -5.54 -12.44 -5.05
C GLY A 7 -4.44 -13.44 -5.42
N GLU A 8 -4.11 -13.56 -6.70
CA GLU A 8 -3.21 -14.61 -7.18
C GLU A 8 -1.77 -14.13 -7.35
N ASN A 9 -0.82 -14.98 -6.94
CA ASN A 9 0.60 -14.73 -7.13
C ASN A 9 1.03 -14.96 -8.59
N ARG A 10 1.86 -14.05 -9.08
CA ARG A 10 2.46 -14.04 -10.42
C ARG A 10 3.97 -13.97 -10.32
N ARG A 11 4.64 -14.42 -11.38
CA ARG A 11 6.08 -14.23 -11.55
C ARG A 11 6.39 -12.72 -11.60
N GLU A 12 7.57 -12.34 -11.13
CA GLU A 12 7.96 -10.93 -11.04
C GLU A 12 8.06 -10.24 -12.42
N ASP A 13 8.32 -11.00 -13.48
CA ASP A 13 8.35 -10.53 -14.87
C ASP A 13 6.96 -10.39 -15.52
N THR A 14 5.89 -10.73 -14.79
CA THR A 14 4.52 -10.64 -15.30
C THR A 14 4.02 -9.21 -15.28
N LEU A 15 3.90 -8.58 -16.45
CA LEU A 15 3.41 -7.19 -16.58
C LEU A 15 1.89 -7.06 -16.57
N LYS A 16 1.15 -8.11 -16.98
CA LYS A 16 -0.31 -8.13 -16.95
C LYS A 16 -0.81 -9.43 -16.36
N CYS A 17 -1.83 -9.37 -15.52
CA CYS A 17 -2.41 -10.57 -14.96
C CYS A 17 -3.07 -11.41 -16.08
N PRO A 18 -2.71 -12.69 -16.25
CA PRO A 18 -3.30 -13.53 -17.30
C PRO A 18 -4.80 -13.80 -17.09
N ILE A 19 -5.30 -13.64 -15.86
CA ILE A 19 -6.71 -13.90 -15.52
C ILE A 19 -7.55 -12.63 -15.73
N CYS A 20 -7.20 -11.54 -15.05
CA CYS A 20 -8.01 -10.32 -15.04
C CYS A 20 -7.46 -9.19 -15.92
N GLN A 21 -6.35 -9.39 -16.63
CA GLN A 21 -5.74 -8.44 -17.57
C GLN A 21 -5.26 -7.10 -16.98
N ILE A 22 -5.37 -6.91 -15.65
CA ILE A 22 -4.84 -5.74 -14.95
C ILE A 22 -3.33 -5.64 -15.13
N ASP A 23 -2.88 -4.40 -15.33
CA ASP A 23 -1.47 -4.05 -15.39
C ASP A 23 -0.83 -4.15 -14.00
N LEU A 24 0.20 -4.98 -13.90
CA LEU A 24 0.95 -5.26 -12.67
C LEU A 24 2.31 -4.55 -12.65
N SER A 25 2.69 -3.87 -13.75
CA SER A 25 4.01 -3.25 -13.85
C SER A 25 4.23 -2.20 -12.75
N PRO A 26 5.41 -2.14 -12.11
CA PRO A 26 5.68 -1.09 -11.12
C PRO A 26 5.76 0.28 -11.82
N ILE A 27 5.21 1.31 -11.19
CA ILE A 27 5.38 2.70 -11.57
C ILE A 27 6.46 3.27 -10.67
N TYR A 28 7.64 3.59 -11.19
CA TYR A 28 8.67 4.22 -10.37
C TYR A 28 8.16 5.54 -9.74
N PRO A 29 8.35 5.77 -8.43
CA PRO A 29 9.12 4.99 -7.44
C PRO A 29 8.31 3.95 -6.64
N HIS A 30 7.04 3.75 -6.97
CA HIS A 30 6.07 2.95 -6.24
C HIS A 30 6.28 1.43 -6.40
N LYS A 31 6.06 0.67 -5.32
CA LYS A 31 6.03 -0.81 -5.36
C LYS A 31 4.84 -1.30 -6.18
N SER A 32 4.89 -2.57 -6.58
CA SER A 32 3.87 -3.19 -7.45
C SER A 32 2.44 -3.11 -6.91
N HIS A 33 2.23 -3.20 -5.58
CA HIS A 33 0.90 -3.12 -4.98
C HIS A 33 0.35 -1.68 -5.03
N ILE A 34 1.15 -0.70 -4.59
CA ILE A 34 0.80 0.73 -4.65
C ILE A 34 0.57 1.17 -6.10
N SER A 35 1.41 0.70 -7.03
CA SER A 35 1.26 0.97 -8.47
C SER A 35 -0.04 0.39 -9.05
N GLN A 36 -0.48 -0.78 -8.58
CA GLN A 36 -1.77 -1.35 -8.99
C GLN A 36 -2.93 -0.51 -8.46
N LEU A 37 -2.90 -0.14 -7.17
CA LEU A 37 -3.92 0.71 -6.56
C LEU A 37 -4.05 2.05 -7.29
N ILE A 38 -2.95 2.81 -7.41
CA ILE A 38 -2.93 4.13 -8.07
C ILE A 38 -3.53 4.07 -9.48
N ARG A 39 -3.13 3.08 -10.30
CA ARG A 39 -3.66 2.97 -11.67
C ARG A 39 -5.14 2.70 -11.72
N ILE A 40 -5.63 1.78 -10.89
CA ILE A 40 -7.04 1.44 -10.89
C ILE A 40 -7.86 2.60 -10.33
N SER A 41 -7.41 3.26 -9.27
CA SER A 41 -7.99 4.50 -8.76
C SER A 41 -8.11 5.56 -9.87
N GLU A 42 -7.04 5.85 -10.60
CA GLU A 42 -7.04 6.81 -11.71
C GLU A 42 -7.94 6.37 -12.88
N ALA A 43 -8.03 5.07 -13.14
CA ALA A 43 -8.88 4.52 -14.21
C ALA A 43 -10.37 4.57 -13.84
N VAL A 44 -10.74 4.30 -12.58
CA VAL A 44 -12.10 4.44 -12.06
C VAL A 44 -12.53 5.91 -12.08
N CYS A 45 -11.70 6.84 -11.59
CA CYS A 45 -11.99 8.27 -11.67
C CYS A 45 -12.20 8.76 -13.10
N ALA A 46 -11.53 8.15 -14.07
CA ALA A 46 -11.67 8.47 -15.49
C ALA A 46 -12.80 7.70 -16.21
N GLY A 47 -13.54 6.84 -15.51
CA GLY A 47 -14.60 5.99 -16.08
C GLY A 47 -14.10 4.94 -17.07
N ARG A 48 -12.82 4.54 -16.99
CA ARG A 48 -12.21 3.53 -17.87
C ARG A 48 -12.29 2.11 -17.30
N GLU A 49 -12.46 1.99 -15.99
CA GLU A 49 -12.60 0.73 -15.26
C GLU A 49 -13.82 0.81 -14.34
N GLY A 50 -14.41 -0.35 -14.02
CA GLY A 50 -15.54 -0.46 -13.10
C GLY A 50 -15.10 -0.29 -11.64
N SER A 51 -15.98 0.28 -10.80
CA SER A 51 -15.71 0.47 -9.37
C SER A 51 -15.52 -0.86 -8.64
N GLU A 52 -16.09 -1.96 -9.14
CA GLU A 52 -15.90 -3.30 -8.57
C GLU A 52 -14.44 -3.76 -8.55
N ILE A 53 -13.63 -3.28 -9.49
CA ILE A 53 -12.20 -3.62 -9.55
C ILE A 53 -11.44 -2.92 -8.42
N LEU A 54 -11.79 -1.66 -8.14
CA LEU A 54 -11.21 -0.91 -7.03
C LEU A 54 -11.61 -1.52 -5.70
N GLU A 55 -12.88 -1.91 -5.54
CA GLU A 55 -13.39 -2.59 -4.34
C GLU A 55 -12.62 -3.88 -4.06
N ASN A 56 -12.42 -4.73 -5.08
CA ASN A 56 -11.63 -5.95 -4.95
C ASN A 56 -10.19 -5.65 -4.51
N ILE A 57 -9.55 -4.63 -5.09
CA ILE A 57 -8.17 -4.27 -4.76
C ILE A 57 -8.05 -3.78 -3.33
N ILE A 58 -8.94 -2.90 -2.89
CA ILE A 58 -8.96 -2.38 -1.52
C ILE A 58 -9.20 -3.53 -0.54
N GLY A 59 -10.17 -4.40 -0.80
CA GLY A 59 -10.42 -5.58 0.01
C GLY A 59 -9.22 -6.53 0.11
N GLN A 60 -8.49 -6.76 -0.99
CA GLN A 60 -7.26 -7.56 -0.96
C GLN A 60 -6.13 -6.89 -0.17
N LEU A 61 -6.04 -5.56 -0.17
CA LEU A 61 -5.06 -4.83 0.63
C LEU A 61 -5.39 -4.90 2.12
N PHE A 62 -6.66 -4.74 2.51
CA PHE A 62 -7.09 -4.99 3.89
C PHE A 62 -6.75 -6.41 4.35
N LEU A 63 -7.02 -7.41 3.52
CA LEU A 63 -6.67 -8.80 3.83
C LEU A 63 -5.15 -9.04 3.92
N LEU A 64 -4.36 -8.36 3.07
CA LEU A 64 -2.91 -8.53 3.06
C LEU A 64 -2.26 -7.91 4.30
N PHE A 65 -2.83 -6.82 4.80
CA PHE A 65 -2.34 -6.09 5.96
C PHE A 65 -3.13 -6.40 7.24
N ASP A 66 -4.02 -7.40 7.19
CA ASP A 66 -4.69 -7.94 8.35
C ASP A 66 -3.63 -8.36 9.38
N ASP A 67 -3.87 -8.04 10.65
CA ASP A 67 -2.93 -8.20 11.77
C ASP A 67 -1.61 -7.39 11.70
N LEU A 68 -1.35 -6.54 10.68
CA LEU A 68 -0.06 -5.83 10.57
C LEU A 68 0.20 -4.90 11.76
N GLU A 69 -0.83 -4.16 12.20
CA GLU A 69 -0.74 -3.28 13.37
C GLU A 69 -0.43 -4.07 14.65
N ASP A 70 -1.10 -5.21 14.85
CA ASP A 70 -0.88 -6.08 16.00
C ASP A 70 0.56 -6.64 16.02
N HIS A 71 1.05 -7.10 14.87
CA HIS A 71 2.43 -7.56 14.74
C HIS A 71 3.44 -6.44 15.05
N GLN A 72 3.19 -5.22 14.59
CA GLN A 72 4.05 -4.08 14.91
C GLN A 72 4.02 -3.74 16.40
N ASN A 73 2.85 -3.77 17.03
CA ASN A 73 2.71 -3.53 18.46
C ASN A 73 3.43 -4.60 19.31
N GLU A 74 3.46 -5.85 18.84
CA GLU A 74 4.27 -6.91 19.46
C GLU A 74 5.77 -6.69 19.27
N LEU A 75 6.20 -6.34 18.05
CA LEU A 75 7.60 -6.06 17.73
C LEU A 75 8.13 -4.88 18.53
N LYS A 76 7.35 -3.81 18.71
CA LYS A 76 7.72 -2.59 19.46
C LYS A 76 8.34 -2.89 20.83
N LYS A 77 7.86 -3.94 21.51
CA LYS A 77 8.33 -4.36 22.83
C LYS A 77 9.80 -4.78 22.86
N ASN A 78 10.37 -5.10 21.70
CA ASN A 78 11.73 -5.61 21.54
C ASN A 78 12.58 -4.74 20.61
N VAL A 79 12.11 -3.55 20.24
CA VAL A 79 12.86 -2.62 19.39
C VAL A 79 14.01 -2.02 20.20
N PRO A 80 15.27 -2.11 19.72
CA PRO A 80 16.40 -1.42 20.33
C PRO A 80 16.23 0.11 20.33
N GLU A 81 16.79 0.81 21.31
CA GLU A 81 16.66 2.27 21.46
C GLU A 81 17.14 3.02 20.22
N GLU A 82 18.23 2.56 19.59
CA GLU A 82 18.78 3.11 18.36
C GLU A 82 17.83 3.02 17.15
N CYS A 83 16.86 2.12 17.21
CA CYS A 83 15.88 1.86 16.16
C CYS A 83 14.49 2.46 16.45
N GLU A 84 14.29 3.09 17.61
CA GLU A 84 12.97 3.52 18.09
C GLU A 84 12.31 4.52 17.13
N GLU A 85 13.03 5.56 16.71
CA GLU A 85 12.52 6.57 15.76
C GLU A 85 12.14 5.94 14.41
N ALA A 86 13.01 5.11 13.84
CA ALA A 86 12.75 4.44 12.57
C ALA A 86 11.54 3.50 12.65
N PHE A 87 11.33 2.88 13.81
CA PHE A 87 10.17 2.02 14.05
C PHE A 87 8.90 2.84 14.21
N GLU A 88 8.93 3.99 14.87
CA GLU A 88 7.78 4.89 14.97
C GLU A 88 7.33 5.40 13.61
N ASP A 89 8.26 5.84 12.75
CA ASP A 89 7.94 6.23 11.37
C ASP A 89 7.32 5.06 10.57
N TYR A 90 7.82 3.84 10.79
CA TYR A 90 7.28 2.63 10.15
C TYR A 90 5.84 2.32 10.61
N GLN A 91 5.53 2.53 11.89
CA GLN A 91 4.17 2.43 12.42
C GLN A 91 3.27 3.53 11.86
N GLU A 92 3.74 4.77 11.81
CA GLU A 92 2.98 5.89 11.26
C GLU A 92 2.66 5.69 9.77
N ALA A 93 3.62 5.20 8.99
CA ALA A 93 3.39 4.84 7.59
C ALA A 93 2.29 3.76 7.44
N THR A 94 2.17 2.87 8.41
CA THR A 94 1.15 1.81 8.43
C THR A 94 -0.22 2.38 8.78
N ILE A 95 -0.30 3.32 9.71
CA ILE A 95 -1.53 4.04 10.04
C ILE A 95 -2.01 4.82 8.82
N LEU A 96 -1.13 5.59 8.15
CA LEU A 96 -1.48 6.33 6.93
C LEU A 96 -1.94 5.41 5.80
N LEU A 97 -1.37 4.21 5.69
CA LEU A 97 -1.85 3.20 4.73
C LEU A 97 -3.31 2.81 5.02
N PHE A 98 -3.67 2.55 6.26
CA PHE A 98 -5.06 2.23 6.62
C PHE A 98 -5.99 3.43 6.43
N GLU A 99 -5.58 4.63 6.84
CA GLU A 99 -6.35 5.86 6.60
C GLU A 99 -6.61 6.08 5.09
N ALA A 100 -5.62 5.80 4.24
CA ALA A 100 -5.78 5.88 2.79
C ALA A 100 -6.81 4.87 2.26
N LEU A 101 -6.80 3.63 2.77
CA LEU A 101 -7.74 2.61 2.34
C LEU A 101 -9.17 2.91 2.82
N ASP A 102 -9.32 3.34 4.07
CA ASP A 102 -10.60 3.77 4.64
C ASP A 102 -11.17 4.97 3.87
N GLU A 103 -10.34 5.97 3.56
CA GLU A 103 -10.75 7.12 2.75
C GLU A 103 -11.21 6.69 1.36
N MET A 104 -10.53 5.74 0.71
CA MET A 104 -11.00 5.21 -0.58
C MET A 104 -12.28 4.38 -0.46
N ASP A 105 -12.53 3.71 0.66
CA ASP A 105 -13.74 2.91 0.88
C ASP A 105 -15.00 3.78 0.95
N LEU A 106 -14.88 5.01 1.47
CA LEU A 106 -15.98 6.00 1.50
C LEU A 106 -16.56 6.30 0.11
N TYR A 107 -15.76 6.17 -0.95
CA TYR A 107 -16.26 6.28 -2.33
C TYR A 107 -17.41 5.31 -2.62
N PHE A 108 -17.43 4.12 -2.03
CA PHE A 108 -18.52 3.15 -2.25
C PHE A 108 -19.80 3.51 -1.50
N GLU A 109 -19.72 4.39 -0.51
CA GLU A 109 -20.89 4.89 0.23
C GLU A 109 -21.63 6.00 -0.52
N ASP A 110 -20.90 6.94 -1.13
CA ASP A 110 -21.48 8.16 -1.71
C ASP A 110 -21.14 8.41 -3.19
N SER A 111 -20.27 7.60 -3.78
CA SER A 111 -19.78 7.71 -5.16
C SER A 111 -19.02 9.01 -5.47
N ASP A 112 -18.49 9.72 -4.46
CA ASP A 112 -17.64 10.90 -4.67
C ASP A 112 -16.19 10.50 -4.94
N THR A 113 -15.72 10.75 -6.16
CA THR A 113 -14.33 10.48 -6.58
C THR A 113 -13.28 11.26 -5.78
N PHE A 114 -13.68 12.29 -5.03
CA PHE A 114 -12.79 12.99 -4.10
C PHE A 114 -12.10 12.03 -3.13
N HIS A 115 -12.85 11.08 -2.57
CA HIS A 115 -12.37 10.03 -1.69
C HIS A 115 -11.24 9.19 -2.30
N ILE A 116 -11.41 8.81 -3.58
CA ILE A 116 -10.35 8.12 -4.33
C ILE A 116 -9.10 9.00 -4.45
N THR A 117 -9.27 10.29 -4.76
CA THR A 117 -8.12 11.20 -4.97
C THR A 117 -7.38 11.51 -3.68
N GLU A 118 -8.07 11.73 -2.56
CA GLU A 118 -7.44 11.94 -1.25
C GLU A 118 -6.77 10.66 -0.77
N GLY A 119 -7.42 9.50 -0.86
CA GLY A 119 -6.78 8.22 -0.53
C GLY A 119 -5.49 7.98 -1.33
N VAL A 120 -5.47 8.32 -2.64
CA VAL A 120 -4.26 8.20 -3.48
C VAL A 120 -3.16 9.17 -3.06
N LYS A 121 -3.51 10.30 -2.46
CA LYS A 121 -2.53 11.23 -1.91
C LYS A 121 -1.93 10.66 -0.62
N ILE A 122 -2.77 10.19 0.30
CA ILE A 122 -2.34 9.61 1.59
C ILE A 122 -1.48 8.37 1.36
N ILE A 123 -1.85 7.48 0.43
CA ILE A 123 -1.06 6.26 0.13
C ILE A 123 0.37 6.58 -0.36
N LYS A 124 0.53 7.69 -1.08
CA LYS A 124 1.85 8.14 -1.55
C LYS A 124 2.68 8.71 -0.41
N GLU A 125 2.06 9.43 0.52
CA GLU A 125 2.71 9.93 1.74
C GLU A 125 3.14 8.75 2.62
N ALA A 126 2.26 7.77 2.84
CA ALA A 126 2.53 6.53 3.54
C ALA A 126 3.74 5.76 2.95
N GLU A 127 3.79 5.63 1.62
CA GLU A 127 4.87 4.91 0.96
C GLU A 127 6.22 5.64 1.10
N ILE A 128 6.24 6.98 1.02
CA ILE A 128 7.45 7.78 1.23
C ILE A 128 7.97 7.56 2.65
N LEU A 129 7.11 7.72 3.67
CA LEU A 129 7.48 7.55 5.06
C LEU A 129 7.99 6.12 5.34
N HIS A 130 7.34 5.11 4.77
CA HIS A 130 7.80 3.73 4.85
C HIS A 130 9.21 3.54 4.27
N TYR A 131 9.50 4.14 3.10
CA TYR A 131 10.85 4.05 2.51
C TYR A 131 11.90 4.78 3.36
N GLU A 132 11.57 5.94 3.90
CA GLU A 132 12.47 6.71 4.78
C GLU A 132 12.77 5.93 6.07
N ALA A 133 11.75 5.31 6.68
CA ALA A 133 11.90 4.43 7.84
C ALA A 133 12.85 3.24 7.54
N LEU A 134 12.66 2.57 6.40
CA LEU A 134 13.53 1.47 5.97
C LEU A 134 14.99 1.91 5.77
N GLN A 135 15.21 3.09 5.18
CA GLN A 135 16.57 3.63 5.04
C GLN A 135 17.22 3.94 6.39
N LYS A 136 16.46 4.43 7.38
CA LYS A 136 16.98 4.64 8.74
C LYS A 136 17.44 3.32 9.36
N PHE A 137 16.66 2.25 9.24
CA PHE A 137 17.07 0.91 9.71
C PHE A 137 18.37 0.41 9.04
N GLU A 138 18.51 0.57 7.73
CA GLU A 138 19.73 0.19 6.99
C GLU A 138 20.94 1.01 7.45
N ASN A 139 20.77 2.30 7.70
CA ASN A 139 21.86 3.15 8.16
C ASN A 139 22.33 2.79 9.57
N ILE A 140 21.42 2.42 10.47
CA ILE A 140 21.74 1.97 11.83
C ILE A 140 22.55 0.66 11.78
N SER A 141 22.09 -0.31 10.97
CA SER A 141 22.75 -1.62 10.86
C SER A 141 24.15 -1.57 10.24
N ASN A 142 24.48 -0.53 9.47
CA ASN A 142 25.82 -0.32 8.90
C ASN A 142 26.80 0.41 9.84
N ILE A 143 26.37 0.86 11.02
CA ILE A 143 27.26 1.52 12.01
C ILE A 143 28.04 0.49 12.84
N ASP A 144 27.57 -0.76 12.88
CA ASP A 144 28.15 -1.85 13.67
C ASP A 144 29.10 -2.79 12.87
N GLU A 145 29.38 -2.50 11.58
CA GLU A 145 30.39 -3.18 10.74
C GLU A 145 31.73 -2.43 10.65
#